data_AF-A0A2V8V624-F1
#
_entry.id   AF-A0A2V8V624-F1
#
_cell.length_a   1.000
_cell.length_b   1.000
_cell.length_c   1.000
_cell.angle_alpha   90.00
_cell.angle_beta   90.00
_cell.angle_gamma   90.00
#
_symmetry.space_group_name_H-M   'P 1'
#
loop_
_entity.id
_entity.type
_entity.pdbx_description
1 polymer ?
#
loop_
_entity_poly.entity_id
_entity_poly.type
_entity_poly.pdbx_seq_one_letter_code
_entity_poly.pdbx_strand_id
1 'polypeptide(L)'
;MRPFQRFVLAVILVLWLLPAAEAPAESPNTQILNRAAKLLSDESYWNRADTRECPPNASKLSLYCALRHATEEVMGASSHRTAAMEEVRLVIEEKVGEKYDPPTHGL
;
A
#
# COMPACT_ATOMS: atom_id res chain seq x y z
N MET A 1 -16.91 -19.57 -51.58
CA MET A 1 -15.76 -18.86 -50.97
C MET A 1 -16.16 -17.44 -50.55
N ARG A 2 -17.01 -17.27 -49.54
CA ARG A 2 -17.42 -15.95 -48.98
C ARG A 2 -17.73 -15.91 -47.45
N PRO A 3 -17.80 -17.03 -46.68
CA PRO A 3 -18.12 -16.93 -45.25
C PRO A 3 -16.92 -16.44 -44.42
N PHE A 4 -15.71 -16.81 -44.83
CA PHE A 4 -14.48 -16.46 -44.12
C PHE A 4 -14.23 -14.94 -44.06
N GLN A 5 -14.50 -14.23 -45.17
CA GLN A 5 -14.27 -12.79 -45.27
C GLN A 5 -15.25 -11.96 -44.43
N ARG A 6 -16.49 -12.44 -44.25
CA ARG A 6 -17.48 -11.81 -43.38
C ARG A 6 -17.13 -11.97 -41.90
N PHE A 7 -16.58 -13.12 -41.53
CA PHE A 7 -16.09 -13.39 -40.19
C PHE A 7 -14.91 -12.48 -39.81
N VAL A 8 -13.95 -12.33 -40.72
CA VAL A 8 -12.79 -11.45 -40.52
C VAL A 8 -13.20 -9.99 -40.34
N LEU A 9 -14.13 -9.49 -41.17
CA LEU A 9 -14.64 -8.12 -41.04
C LEU A 9 -15.42 -7.90 -39.74
N ALA A 10 -16.22 -8.89 -39.30
CA ALA A 10 -16.94 -8.80 -38.04
C ALA A 10 -15.99 -8.80 -36.83
N VAL A 11 -14.93 -9.61 -36.85
CA VAL A 11 -13.93 -9.66 -35.77
C VAL A 11 -13.12 -8.36 -35.69
N ILE A 12 -12.75 -7.77 -36.83
CA ILE A 12 -12.06 -6.48 -36.88
C ILE A 12 -12.98 -5.36 -36.37
N LEU A 13 -14.26 -5.36 -36.76
CA LEU A 13 -15.23 -4.37 -36.27
C LEU A 13 -15.41 -4.47 -34.76
N VAL A 14 -15.49 -5.69 -34.21
CA VAL A 14 -15.61 -5.91 -32.76
C VAL A 14 -14.35 -5.48 -32.02
N LEU A 15 -13.16 -5.77 -32.54
CA LEU A 15 -11.88 -5.33 -31.95
C LEU A 15 -11.71 -3.80 -31.96
N TRP A 16 -12.28 -3.11 -32.96
CA TRP A 16 -12.29 -1.64 -33.01
C TRP A 16 -13.36 -1.01 -32.11
N LEU A 17 -14.38 -1.77 -31.70
CA LEU A 17 -15.43 -1.32 -30.79
C LEU A 17 -15.17 -1.66 -29.32
N LEU A 18 -14.14 -2.45 -28.99
CA LEU A 18 -13.77 -2.68 -27.60
C LEU A 18 -13.13 -1.41 -27.02
N PRO A 19 -13.75 -0.73 -26.03
CA PRO A 19 -13.07 0.33 -25.32
C PRO A 19 -11.84 -0.26 -24.63
N ALA A 20 -10.72 0.48 -24.66
CA ALA A 20 -9.55 0.11 -23.88
C ALA A 20 -9.97 0.03 -22.41
N ALA A 21 -9.63 -1.06 -21.73
CA ALA A 21 -9.89 -1.15 -20.30
C ALA A 21 -9.09 -0.06 -19.58
N GLU A 22 -9.77 0.91 -18.96
CA GLU A 22 -9.13 1.82 -18.02
C GLU A 22 -8.40 0.99 -16.96
N ALA A 23 -7.13 1.31 -16.69
CA ALA A 23 -6.41 0.65 -15.61
C ALA A 23 -7.18 0.84 -14.29
N PRO A 24 -7.33 -0.20 -13.46
CA PRO A 24 -8.04 -0.06 -12.19
C PRO A 24 -7.37 1.02 -11.34
N ALA A 25 -8.18 1.88 -10.74
CA ALA A 25 -7.69 2.89 -9.83
C ALA A 25 -6.88 2.23 -8.69
N GLU A 26 -5.80 2.89 -8.28
CA GLU A 26 -4.93 2.41 -7.20
C GLU A 26 -5.73 2.27 -5.89
N SER A 27 -5.64 1.11 -5.25
CA SER A 27 -6.37 0.86 -3.99
C SER A 27 -5.87 1.77 -2.86
N PRO A 28 -6.73 2.14 -1.89
CA PRO A 28 -6.30 2.94 -0.74
C PRO A 28 -5.10 2.34 0.01
N ASN A 29 -5.04 1.01 0.10
CA ASN A 29 -3.90 0.33 0.73
C ASN A 29 -2.59 0.58 -0.02
N THR A 30 -2.62 0.52 -1.36
CA THR A 30 -1.42 0.78 -2.17
C THR A 30 -0.99 2.24 -2.04
N GLN A 31 -1.94 3.17 -2.00
CA GLN A 31 -1.67 4.59 -1.76
C GLN A 31 -1.02 4.82 -0.38
N ILE A 32 -1.51 4.15 0.67
CA ILE A 32 -0.92 4.21 2.03
C ILE A 32 0.52 3.69 2.02
N LEU A 33 0.77 2.51 1.42
CA LEU A 33 2.10 1.93 1.35
C LEU A 33 3.08 2.82 0.57
N ASN A 34 2.64 3.32 -0.58
CA ASN A 34 3.44 4.24 -1.41
C ASN A 34 3.73 5.55 -0.67
N ARG A 35 2.76 6.07 0.08
CA ARG A 35 2.96 7.29 0.87
C ARG A 35 3.92 7.06 2.04
N ALA A 36 3.77 5.96 2.77
CA ALA A 36 4.69 5.59 3.85
C ALA A 36 6.13 5.38 3.33
N ALA A 37 6.29 4.74 2.17
CA ALA A 37 7.59 4.59 1.52
C ALA A 37 8.22 5.94 1.16
N LYS A 38 7.43 6.92 0.67
CA LYS A 38 7.92 8.28 0.41
C LYS A 38 8.37 9.00 1.68
N LEU A 39 7.64 8.84 2.78
CA LEU A 39 7.99 9.40 4.09
C LEU A 39 9.32 8.83 4.65
N LEU A 40 9.70 7.63 4.21
CA LEU A 40 10.94 6.94 4.59
C LEU A 40 11.90 6.77 3.40
N SER A 41 11.84 7.67 2.43
CA SER A 41 12.58 7.57 1.16
C SER A 41 14.10 7.64 1.32
N ASP A 42 14.58 8.12 2.45
CA ASP A 42 16.00 8.23 2.79
C ASP A 42 16.23 7.83 4.26
N GLU A 43 17.40 7.25 4.56
CA GLU A 43 17.74 6.80 5.91
C GLU A 43 17.77 7.94 6.94
N SER A 44 18.05 9.18 6.51
CA SER A 44 18.04 10.34 7.39
C SER A 44 16.67 10.63 8.00
N TYR A 45 15.58 10.21 7.35
CA TYR A 45 14.20 10.33 7.87
C TYR A 45 13.83 9.22 8.84
N TRP A 46 14.64 8.17 8.97
CA TRP A 46 14.29 7.00 9.76
C TRP A 46 14.60 7.20 11.24
N ASN A 47 13.56 7.16 12.08
CA ASN A 47 13.68 6.88 13.50
C ASN A 47 13.67 5.36 13.75
N ARG A 48 14.83 4.78 14.11
CA ARG A 48 14.97 3.36 14.43
C ARG A 48 14.61 3.01 15.88
N ALA A 49 14.30 4.01 16.72
CA ALA A 49 13.85 3.84 18.10
C ALA A 49 12.35 4.19 18.19
N ASP A 50 11.50 3.26 17.75
CA ASP A 50 10.05 3.47 17.74
C ASP A 50 9.47 3.48 19.17
N THR A 51 8.83 4.59 19.55
CA THR A 51 8.06 4.73 20.79
C THR A 51 6.55 4.70 20.54
N ARG A 52 6.12 4.61 19.27
CA ARG A 52 4.73 4.74 18.81
C ARG A 52 4.07 6.09 19.08
N GLU A 53 4.84 7.05 19.58
CA GLU A 53 4.49 8.47 19.62
C GLU A 53 4.83 9.09 18.26
N CYS A 54 3.81 9.47 17.49
CA CYS A 54 4.00 10.07 16.17
C CYS A 54 3.49 11.52 16.19
N PRO A 55 4.34 12.47 16.62
CA PRO A 55 4.00 13.89 16.53
C PRO A 55 3.81 14.30 15.05
N PRO A 56 2.91 15.25 14.76
CA PRO A 56 2.55 15.62 13.39
C PRO A 56 3.72 16.21 12.59
N ASN A 57 4.67 16.86 13.26
CA ASN A 57 5.82 17.54 12.63
C ASN A 57 7.16 16.88 13.00
N ALA A 58 7.17 15.55 13.19
CA ALA A 58 8.39 14.82 13.46
C ALA A 58 9.36 14.92 12.27
N SER A 59 10.62 15.30 12.52
CA SER A 59 11.66 15.32 11.47
C SER A 59 12.13 13.92 11.07
N LYS A 60 11.89 12.93 11.93
CA LYS A 60 12.15 11.51 11.68
C LYS A 60 10.96 10.67 12.11
N LEU A 61 10.67 9.64 11.33
CA LEU A 61 9.53 8.76 11.55
C LEU A 61 9.99 7.32 11.74
N SER A 62 9.34 6.60 12.66
CA SER A 62 9.40 5.14 12.67
C SER A 62 8.54 4.57 11.55
N LEU A 63 8.73 3.28 11.23
CA LEU A 63 7.89 2.59 10.25
C LEU A 63 6.41 2.66 10.60
N TYR A 64 6.08 2.43 11.87
CA TYR A 64 4.72 2.53 12.38
C TYR A 64 4.17 3.96 12.23
N CYS A 65 4.96 4.99 12.56
CA CYS A 65 4.53 6.38 12.42
C CYS A 65 4.34 6.82 10.98
N ALA A 66 5.21 6.38 10.06
CA ALA A 66 5.04 6.65 8.64
C ALA A 66 3.74 6.03 8.09
N LEU A 67 3.42 4.79 8.49
CA LEU A 67 2.18 4.13 8.09
C LEU A 67 0.93 4.80 8.69
N ARG A 68 1.00 5.25 9.94
CA ARG A 68 -0.11 5.97 10.60
C ARG A 68 -0.39 7.30 9.91
N HIS A 69 0.65 8.10 9.67
CA HIS A 69 0.52 9.38 8.96
C HIS A 69 0.00 9.19 7.54
N ALA A 70 0.53 8.21 6.80
CA ALA A 70 0.03 7.87 5.47
C ALA A 70 -1.44 7.43 5.47
N THR A 71 -1.86 6.66 6.48
CA THR A 71 -3.26 6.27 6.67
C THR A 71 -4.15 7.49 6.90
N GLU A 72 -3.74 8.41 7.78
CA GLU A 72 -4.48 9.63 8.06
C GLU A 72 -4.59 10.53 6.83
N GLU A 73 -3.51 10.68 6.06
CA GLU A 73 -3.52 11.47 4.82
C GLU A 73 -4.44 10.88 3.73
N VAL A 74 -4.45 9.55 3.56
CA VAL A 74 -5.24 8.88 2.51
C VAL A 74 -6.72 8.73 2.89
N MET A 75 -6.99 8.41 4.16
CA MET A 75 -8.33 8.06 4.63
C MET A 75 -9.02 9.20 5.41
N GLY A 76 -8.30 10.26 5.76
CA GLY A 76 -8.80 11.37 6.58
C GLY A 76 -8.92 11.04 8.07
N ALA A 77 -8.49 9.85 8.50
CA ALA A 77 -8.50 9.44 9.90
C ALA A 77 -7.37 8.43 10.18
N SER A 78 -6.76 8.52 11.36
CA SER A 78 -5.79 7.52 11.81
C SER A 78 -6.50 6.20 12.16
N SER A 79 -6.06 5.09 11.58
CA SER A 79 -6.48 3.74 11.98
C SER A 79 -5.25 2.87 12.23
N HIS A 80 -5.25 2.12 13.34
CA HIS A 80 -4.13 1.24 13.71
C HIS A 80 -4.17 -0.14 13.05
N ARG A 81 -5.22 -0.43 12.26
CA ARG A 81 -5.49 -1.78 11.71
C ARG A 81 -5.97 -1.73 10.27
N THR A 82 -5.40 -0.84 9.46
CA THR A 82 -5.65 -0.91 8.02
C THR A 82 -5.01 -2.18 7.47
N ALA A 83 -5.59 -2.75 6.40
CA ALA A 83 -5.01 -3.90 5.74
C ALA A 83 -3.56 -3.61 5.28
N ALA A 84 -3.27 -2.39 4.83
CA ALA A 84 -1.89 -1.96 4.54
C ALA A 84 -0.93 -2.14 5.73
N MET A 85 -1.33 -1.79 6.95
CA MET A 85 -0.50 -1.96 8.14
C MET A 85 -0.30 -3.43 8.52
N GLU A 86 -1.34 -4.25 8.34
CA GLU A 86 -1.26 -5.69 8.63
C GLU A 86 -0.37 -6.42 7.62
N GLU A 87 -0.45 -6.08 6.33
CA GLU A 87 0.46 -6.63 5.31
C GLU A 87 1.93 -6.33 5.64
N VAL A 88 2.24 -5.10 6.07
CA VAL A 88 3.60 -4.75 6.48
C VAL A 88 4.03 -5.58 7.69
N ARG A 89 3.13 -5.78 8.67
CA ARG A 89 3.41 -6.62 9.83
C ARG A 89 3.74 -8.06 9.42
N LEU A 90 2.92 -8.67 8.57
CA LEU A 90 3.13 -10.03 8.07
C LEU A 90 4.48 -10.17 7.37
N VAL A 91 4.84 -9.20 6.53
CA VAL A 91 6.16 -9.19 5.85
C VAL A 91 7.30 -9.04 6.86
N ILE A 92 7.16 -8.21 7.90
CA ILE A 92 8.18 -8.09 8.95
C ILE A 92 8.33 -9.43 9.69
N GLU A 93 7.21 -10.04 10.10
CA GLU A 93 7.19 -11.33 10.79
C GLU A 93 7.83 -12.44 9.92
N GLU A 94 7.55 -12.46 8.61
CA GLU A 94 8.19 -13.37 7.64
C GLU A 94 9.70 -13.15 7.56
N LYS A 95 10.16 -11.89 7.48
CA LYS A 95 11.57 -11.56 7.23
C LYS A 95 12.45 -11.59 8.47
N VAL A 96 11.90 -11.28 9.63
CA VAL A 96 12.64 -11.17 10.90
C VAL A 96 12.38 -12.38 11.82
N GLY A 97 11.33 -13.16 11.56
CA GLY A 97 10.90 -14.29 12.38
C GLY A 97 10.21 -13.84 13.68
N GLU A 98 9.80 -14.80 14.49
CA GLU A 98 9.12 -14.63 15.81
C GLU A 98 10.01 -13.99 16.89
N LYS A 99 11.08 -13.27 16.52
CA LYS A 99 11.94 -12.53 17.44
C LYS A 99 11.33 -11.15 17.76
N TYR A 100 10.04 -11.11 18.02
CA TYR A 100 9.36 -9.99 18.63
C TYR A 100 8.42 -10.57 19.69
N ASP A 101 8.97 -10.91 20.85
CA ASP A 101 8.20 -11.17 22.06
C ASP A 101 7.93 -9.80 22.69
N PRO A 102 6.76 -9.17 22.46
CA PRO A 102 6.45 -7.94 23.18
C PRO A 102 6.48 -8.28 24.67
N PRO A 103 7.02 -7.43 25.56
CA PRO A 103 6.87 -7.66 26.98
C PRO A 103 5.39 -7.83 27.25
N THR A 104 5.00 -9.04 27.67
CA THR A 104 3.70 -9.30 28.24
C THR A 104 3.69 -8.44 29.50
N HIS A 105 3.15 -7.23 29.38
CA HIS A 105 2.75 -6.48 30.54
C HIS A 105 1.65 -7.31 31.20
N GLY A 106 2.08 -8.13 32.16
CA GLY A 106 1.18 -8.65 33.17
C GLY A 106 0.52 -7.45 33.83
N LEU A 107 -0.79 -7.35 33.64
CA LEU A 107 -1.84 -6.96 34.58
C LEU A 107 -3.17 -7.35 33.94
#